data_AF-A0A925D9P2-F1
#
_entry.id   AF-A0A925D9P2-F1
#
_cell.length_a   1.000
_cell.length_b   1.000
_cell.length_c   1.000
_cell.angle_alpha   90.00
_cell.angle_beta   90.00
_cell.angle_gamma   90.00
#
_symmetry.space_group_name_H-M   'P 1'
#
loop_
_entity.id
_entity.type
_entity.pdbx_description
1 polymer ?
#
loop_
_entity_poly.entity_id
_entity_poly.type
_entity_poly.pdbx_seq_one_letter_code
_entity_poly.pdbx_strand_id
1 'polypeptide(L)'
;MKSLTFLLPLVLLLAACSVRGADTAALFEQKVKPLLAHHCYDCHSRKADELKGKLRLDSLEDIMKGGANGPAVIAGDVENSFLLRAIRYQEADYQMPPRGRLSDEE
;
A
#
# COMPACT_ATOMS: atom_id res chain seq x y z
N MET A 1 38.00 -31.52 -40.18
CA MET A 1 37.22 -30.50 -40.91
C MET A 1 35.96 -30.21 -40.08
N LYS A 2 36.12 -29.44 -38.99
CA LYS A 2 35.55 -28.09 -38.81
C LYS A 2 34.06 -27.99 -39.14
N SER A 3 33.21 -28.29 -38.15
CA SER A 3 31.88 -27.68 -38.05
C SER A 3 31.76 -27.10 -36.65
N LEU A 4 32.20 -25.85 -36.54
CA LEU A 4 32.13 -24.99 -35.36
C LEU A 4 31.56 -23.69 -35.89
N THR A 5 30.23 -23.53 -35.86
CA THR A 5 29.54 -22.23 -35.98
C THR A 5 28.03 -22.46 -35.90
N PHE A 6 27.33 -21.50 -35.30
CA PHE A 6 25.87 -21.38 -35.11
C PHE A 6 25.28 -21.88 -33.79
N LEU A 7 25.79 -21.34 -32.68
CA LEU A 7 25.02 -21.20 -31.44
C LEU A 7 25.23 -19.79 -30.86
N LEU A 8 24.86 -18.75 -31.61
CA LEU A 8 24.67 -17.37 -31.13
C LEU A 8 23.94 -16.66 -32.29
N PRO A 9 22.69 -16.16 -32.14
CA PRO A 9 22.27 -15.32 -31.02
C PRO A 9 20.80 -15.54 -30.61
N LEU A 10 20.52 -16.15 -29.45
CA LEU A 10 19.17 -16.09 -28.85
C LEU A 10 19.18 -15.64 -27.39
N VAL A 11 20.36 -15.43 -26.82
CA VAL A 11 20.53 -15.00 -25.42
C VAL A 11 20.66 -13.47 -25.34
N LEU A 12 19.82 -12.73 -26.08
CA LEU A 12 19.80 -11.25 -26.01
C LEU A 12 18.38 -10.68 -26.00
N LEU A 13 17.40 -11.41 -25.44
CA LEU A 13 16.02 -10.94 -25.33
C LEU A 13 15.37 -11.20 -23.96
N LEU A 14 16.16 -11.18 -22.88
CA LEU A 14 15.68 -11.39 -21.50
C LEU A 14 16.13 -10.32 -20.50
N ALA A 15 16.52 -9.14 -20.99
CA ALA A 15 16.84 -7.98 -20.13
C ALA A 15 15.68 -6.97 -20.05
N ALA A 16 14.43 -7.44 -20.11
CA ALA A 16 13.27 -6.57 -19.96
C ALA A 16 12.76 -6.60 -18.51
N CYS A 17 12.87 -5.43 -17.87
CA CYS A 17 12.05 -4.96 -16.75
C CYS A 17 12.28 -5.55 -15.34
N SER A 18 13.24 -4.97 -14.60
CA SER A 18 13.21 -4.97 -13.12
C SER A 18 13.31 -3.56 -12.52
N VAL A 19 12.70 -2.55 -13.15
CA VAL A 19 12.75 -1.14 -12.67
C VAL A 19 11.56 -0.72 -11.80
N ARG A 20 10.51 -1.52 -11.63
CA ARG A 20 9.28 -1.07 -10.93
C ARG A 20 9.34 -1.00 -9.39
N GLY A 21 10.36 -1.59 -8.75
CA GLY A 21 10.39 -1.74 -7.29
C GLY A 21 10.91 -0.51 -6.53
N ALA A 22 11.88 0.21 -7.08
CA ALA A 22 12.49 1.36 -6.41
C ALA A 22 11.51 2.55 -6.32
N ASP A 23 10.76 2.79 -7.39
CA ASP A 23 9.84 3.94 -7.47
C ASP A 23 8.65 3.80 -6.50
N THR A 24 8.13 2.59 -6.30
CA THR A 24 6.99 2.34 -5.42
C THR A 24 7.37 2.41 -3.95
N ALA A 25 8.54 1.89 -3.57
CA ALA A 25 9.06 2.02 -2.22
C ALA A 25 9.36 3.49 -1.86
N ALA A 26 9.97 4.24 -2.79
CA ALA A 26 10.21 5.67 -2.61
C ALA A 26 8.90 6.46 -2.47
N LEU A 27 7.90 6.15 -3.29
CA LEU A 27 6.57 6.75 -3.19
C LEU A 27 5.93 6.48 -1.82
N PHE A 28 5.97 5.23 -1.34
CA PHE A 28 5.41 4.89 -0.05
C PHE A 28 6.10 5.63 1.09
N GLU A 29 7.44 5.58 1.13
CA GLU A 29 8.21 6.22 2.21
C GLU A 29 8.11 7.75 2.20
N GLN A 30 8.07 8.38 1.03
CA GLN A 30 8.07 9.84 0.92
C GLN A 30 6.68 10.47 0.88
N LYS A 31 5.65 9.75 0.43
CA LYS A 31 4.29 10.29 0.25
C LYS A 31 3.26 9.61 1.14
N VAL A 32 3.19 8.29 1.16
CA VAL A 32 2.11 7.57 1.87
C VAL A 32 2.35 7.51 3.37
N LYS A 33 3.56 7.12 3.79
CA LYS A 33 3.90 6.92 5.20
C LYS A 33 3.79 8.21 6.04
N PRO A 34 4.20 9.41 5.55
CA PRO A 34 3.96 10.65 6.26
C PRO A 34 2.47 10.93 6.49
N LEU A 35 1.60 10.64 5.51
CA LEU A 35 0.16 10.79 5.66
C LEU A 35 -0.41 9.85 6.71
N LEU A 36 0.01 8.58 6.71
CA LEU A 36 -0.40 7.63 7.75
C LEU A 36 0.06 8.07 9.15
N ALA A 37 1.28 8.60 9.25
CA ALA A 37 1.81 9.11 10.50
C ALA A 37 1.05 10.33 11.02
N HIS A 38 0.69 11.25 10.12
CA HIS A 38 0.01 12.49 10.50
C HIS A 38 -1.47 12.29 10.80
N HIS A 39 -2.15 11.45 10.03
CA HIS A 39 -3.61 11.36 10.02
C HIS A 39 -4.17 10.08 10.68
N CYS A 40 -3.38 9.01 10.79
CA CYS A 40 -3.91 7.68 11.13
C CYS A 40 -3.32 7.08 12.42
N TYR A 41 -2.03 7.31 12.71
CA TYR A 41 -1.34 6.56 13.77
C TYR A 41 -1.81 6.85 15.19
N ASP A 42 -2.44 8.01 15.44
CA ASP A 42 -3.08 8.33 16.71
C ASP A 42 -4.07 7.23 17.17
N CYS A 43 -4.74 6.55 16.22
CA CYS A 43 -5.76 5.53 16.51
C CYS A 43 -5.45 4.15 15.93
N HIS A 44 -4.58 4.06 14.91
CA HIS A 44 -4.30 2.85 14.14
C HIS A 44 -2.81 2.49 14.13
N SER A 45 -2.13 2.61 15.27
CA SER A 45 -0.74 2.17 15.42
C SER A 45 -0.54 1.39 16.72
N ARG A 46 0.63 0.78 16.88
CA ARG A 46 1.04 0.15 18.14
C ARG A 46 1.18 1.14 19.30
N LYS A 47 1.33 2.42 18.99
CA LYS A 47 1.47 3.51 19.97
C LYS A 47 0.14 4.20 20.27
N ALA A 48 -0.95 3.81 19.63
CA ALA A 48 -2.27 4.38 19.89
C ALA A 48 -2.73 4.03 21.31
N ASP A 49 -3.26 5.01 22.04
CA ASP A 49 -3.84 4.81 23.37
C ASP A 49 -5.04 3.86 23.32
N GLU A 50 -5.83 3.97 22.25
CA GLU A 50 -6.93 3.06 21.95
C GLU A 50 -6.85 2.59 20.49
N LEU A 51 -6.73 1.27 20.30
CA LEU A 51 -6.64 0.68 18.97
C LEU A 51 -8.02 0.56 18.32
N LYS A 52 -8.39 1.56 17.51
CA LYS A 52 -9.71 1.59 16.85
C LYS A 52 -9.82 0.52 15.77
N GLY A 53 -10.97 -0.14 15.71
CA GLY A 53 -11.27 -1.15 14.70
C GLY A 53 -10.33 -2.35 14.67
N LYS A 54 -9.53 -2.57 15.74
CA LYS A 54 -8.46 -3.59 15.78
C LYS A 54 -7.48 -3.50 14.61
N LEU A 55 -7.35 -2.32 14.00
CA LEU A 55 -6.57 -2.09 12.79
C LEU A 55 -5.28 -1.35 13.11
N ARG A 56 -4.16 -1.86 12.61
CA ARG A 56 -2.83 -1.22 12.67
C ARG A 56 -2.33 -0.94 11.26
N LEU A 57 -1.79 0.26 11.05
CA LEU A 57 -1.30 0.77 9.77
C LEU A 57 0.22 1.10 9.80
N ASP A 58 0.89 0.76 10.89
CA ASP A 58 2.31 1.08 11.15
C ASP A 58 3.27 -0.08 10.82
N SER A 59 2.76 -1.19 10.27
CA SER A 59 3.57 -2.25 9.69
C SER A 59 2.87 -2.92 8.50
N LEU A 60 3.65 -3.43 7.55
CA LEU A 60 3.10 -4.16 6.39
C LEU A 60 2.31 -5.40 6.81
N GLU A 61 2.84 -6.16 7.78
CA GLU A 61 2.19 -7.37 8.31
C GLU A 61 0.80 -7.04 8.86
N ASP A 62 0.69 -5.99 9.68
CA ASP A 62 -0.57 -5.58 10.28
C ASP A 62 -1.55 -5.04 9.23
N ILE A 63 -1.07 -4.28 8.22
CA ILE A 63 -1.92 -3.78 7.12
C ILE A 63 -2.52 -4.96 6.34
N MET A 64 -1.71 -5.97 6.03
CA MET A 64 -2.16 -7.17 5.30
C MET A 64 -3.11 -8.03 6.15
N LYS A 65 -2.94 -8.03 7.48
CA LYS A 65 -3.86 -8.71 8.40
C LYS A 65 -5.25 -8.04 8.45
N GLY A 66 -5.31 -6.73 8.31
CA GLY A 66 -6.56 -5.97 8.39
C GLY A 66 -7.08 -5.78 9.81
N GLY A 67 -8.37 -5.45 9.93
CA GLY A 67 -9.03 -5.12 11.18
C GLY A 67 -10.36 -5.85 11.40
N ALA A 68 -11.17 -5.34 12.32
CA ALA A 68 -12.48 -5.89 12.67
C ALA A 68 -13.47 -5.92 11.50
N ASN A 69 -13.28 -5.03 10.51
CA ASN A 69 -14.12 -4.93 9.31
C ASN A 69 -13.54 -5.71 8.11
N GLY A 70 -12.54 -6.57 8.32
CA GLY A 70 -11.88 -7.33 7.26
C GLY A 70 -10.60 -6.66 6.73
N PRO A 71 -10.19 -6.95 5.49
CA PRO A 71 -8.99 -6.39 4.87
C PRO A 71 -9.06 -4.86 4.79
N ALA A 72 -8.03 -4.17 5.29
CA ALA A 72 -7.95 -2.72 5.19
C ALA A 72 -7.64 -2.28 3.75
N VAL A 73 -6.73 -2.99 3.09
CA VAL A 73 -6.29 -2.74 1.72
C VAL A 73 -6.28 -4.06 0.96
N ILE A 74 -6.80 -4.05 -0.27
CA ILE A 74 -6.77 -5.15 -1.21
C ILE A 74 -5.90 -4.71 -2.40
N ALA A 75 -4.79 -5.42 -2.62
CA ALA A 75 -3.83 -5.06 -3.67
C ALA A 75 -4.51 -5.11 -5.06
N GLY A 76 -4.47 -3.98 -5.77
CA GLY A 76 -5.09 -3.84 -7.10
C GLY A 76 -6.59 -3.56 -7.10
N ASP A 77 -7.24 -3.51 -5.93
CA ASP A 77 -8.69 -3.29 -5.81
C ASP A 77 -8.98 -2.14 -4.83
N VAL A 78 -8.95 -0.93 -5.36
CA VAL A 78 -9.19 0.30 -4.60
C VAL A 78 -10.63 0.37 -4.09
N GLU A 79 -11.59 -0.08 -4.90
CA GLU A 79 -13.01 0.08 -4.63
C GLU A 79 -13.48 -0.85 -3.51
N ASN A 80 -12.92 -2.06 -3.41
CA ASN A 80 -13.23 -2.99 -2.32
C ASN A 80 -12.30 -2.84 -1.09
N SER A 81 -11.31 -1.94 -1.13
CA SER A 81 -10.44 -1.67 0.01
C SER A 81 -11.15 -0.83 1.08
N PHE A 82 -11.39 -1.40 2.27
CA PHE A 82 -12.16 -0.72 3.33
C PHE A 82 -11.54 0.63 3.75
N LEU A 83 -10.21 0.69 3.89
CA LEU A 83 -9.51 1.93 4.26
C LEU A 83 -9.79 3.05 3.26
N LEU A 84 -9.80 2.74 1.96
CA LEU A 84 -9.98 3.72 0.89
C LEU A 84 -11.42 4.27 0.89
N ARG A 85 -12.42 3.40 1.11
CA ARG A 85 -13.83 3.82 1.26
C ARG A 85 -14.02 4.68 2.51
N ALA A 86 -13.37 4.33 3.62
CA ALA A 86 -13.41 5.10 4.87
C ALA A 86 -12.81 6.51 4.72
N ILE A 87 -11.65 6.65 4.08
CA ILE A 87 -11.01 7.97 3.87
C ILE A 87 -11.73 8.84 2.86
N ARG A 88 -12.44 8.22 1.90
CA ARG A 88 -13.33 8.91 0.95
C ARG A 88 -14.71 9.22 1.54
N TYR A 89 -14.94 8.89 2.82
CA TYR A 89 -16.21 9.08 3.53
C TYR A 89 -17.40 8.35 2.86
N GLN A 90 -17.13 7.24 2.19
CA GLN A 90 -18.15 6.39 1.55
C GLN A 90 -18.79 5.41 2.56
N GLU A 91 -18.15 5.21 3.71
CA GLU A 91 -18.69 4.45 4.84
C GLU A 91 -19.23 5.42 5.90
N ALA A 92 -20.55 5.57 5.99
CA ALA A 92 -21.21 6.56 6.87
C ALA A 92 -20.77 6.44 8.35
N ASP A 93 -20.64 5.22 8.86
CA ASP A 93 -20.30 4.95 10.27
C ASP A 93 -18.77 4.87 10.51
N TYR A 94 -17.96 4.96 9.46
CA TYR A 94 -16.51 4.73 9.52
C TYR A 94 -15.71 5.81 8.80
N GLN A 95 -16.19 7.05 8.83
CA GLN A 95 -15.50 8.20 8.26
C GLN A 95 -14.19 8.46 9.00
N MET A 96 -13.07 8.46 8.26
CA MET A 96 -11.73 8.64 8.80
C MET A 96 -10.93 9.62 7.93
N PRO A 97 -10.08 10.50 8.50
CA PRO A 97 -9.93 10.77 9.92
C PRO A 97 -11.19 11.41 10.53
N PRO A 98 -11.45 11.24 11.83
CA PRO A 98 -12.66 11.77 12.48
C PRO A 98 -12.66 13.30 12.64
N ARG A 99 -11.48 13.94 12.51
CA ARG A 99 -11.32 15.39 12.66
C ARG A 99 -11.55 16.17 11.37
N GLY A 100 -11.76 15.48 10.25
CA GLY A 100 -11.94 16.07 8.94
C GLY A 100 -11.42 15.17 7.83
N ARG A 101 -11.98 15.33 6.64
CA ARG A 101 -11.58 14.58 5.44
C ARG A 101 -10.20 15.07 4.97
N LEU A 102 -9.42 14.15 4.43
CA LEU A 102 -8.16 14.47 3.74
C LEU A 102 -8.43 15.42 2.55
N SER A 103 -7.43 16.22 2.17
CA SER A 103 -7.53 17.02 0.95
C SER A 103 -7.58 16.12 -0.29
N ASP A 104 -8.03 16.62 -1.43
CA ASP A 104 -8.10 15.80 -2.66
C ASP A 104 -6.71 15.37 -3.17
N GLU A 105 -5.63 16.03 -2.73
CA GLU A 105 -4.25 15.66 -3.06
C GLU A 105 -3.71 14.52 -2.18
N GLU A 106 -4.28 14.34 -0.98
CA GLU A 106 -3.89 13.35 0.03
C GLU A 106 -4.74 12.07 -0.03
#